data_AF-A0A3D5LLA1-F1
#
_entry.id   AF-A0A3D5LLA1-F1
#
_cell.length_a   1.000
_cell.length_b   1.000
_cell.length_c   1.000
_cell.angle_alpha   90.00
_cell.angle_beta   90.00
_cell.angle_gamma   90.00
#
_symmetry.space_group_name_H-M   'P 1'
#
loop_
_entity.id
_entity.type
_entity.pdbx_description
1 polymer ?
#
loop_
_entity_poly.entity_id
_entity_poly.type
_entity_poly.pdbx_seq_one_letter_code
_entity_poly.pdbx_strand_id
1 'polypeptide(L)' 'MAYVPFQTDTTMYDVETGYKNGTVFSDLNKPFLGGRCI' A
#
# COMPACT_ATOMS: atom_id res chain seq x y z
N MET A 1 13.40 -10.21 -6.70
CA MET A 1 12.15 -9.89 -7.42
C MET A 1 11.18 -9.35 -6.41
N ALA A 2 10.62 -8.15 -6.60
CA ALA A 2 9.61 -7.62 -5.68
C ALA A 2 8.25 -8.15 -6.11
N TYR A 3 7.51 -8.72 -5.17
CA TYR A 3 6.11 -9.05 -5.40
C TYR A 3 5.33 -7.74 -5.56
N VAL A 4 4.64 -7.58 -6.69
CA VAL A 4 3.72 -6.46 -6.91
C VAL A 4 2.32 -6.96 -6.59
N PRO A 5 1.67 -6.47 -5.53
CA PRO A 5 0.32 -6.88 -5.18
C PRO A 5 -0.66 -6.56 -6.31
N PHE A 6 -1.67 -7.38 -6.50
CA PHE A 6 -2.78 -7.06 -7.40
C PHE A 6 -3.56 -5.86 -6.84
N GLN A 7 -3.77 -4.85 -7.67
CA GLN A 7 -4.43 -3.59 -7.32
C GLN A 7 -5.63 -3.39 -8.23
N THR A 8 -6.80 -3.09 -7.67
CA THR A 8 -8.00 -2.77 -8.45
C THR A 8 -8.18 -1.28 -8.67
N ASP A 9 -7.74 -0.48 -7.71
CA ASP A 9 -7.73 0.98 -7.79
C ASP A 9 -6.33 1.48 -8.17
N THR A 10 -6.22 2.07 -9.36
CA THR A 10 -4.96 2.62 -9.90
C THR A 10 -4.82 4.11 -9.62
N THR A 11 -5.74 4.71 -8.87
CA THR A 11 -5.61 6.11 -8.49
C THR A 11 -4.43 6.31 -7.54
N MET A 12 -3.55 7.23 -7.91
CA MET A 12 -2.36 7.56 -7.13
C MET A 12 -2.64 8.73 -6.21
N TYR A 13 -2.00 8.71 -5.05
CA TYR A 13 -1.92 9.86 -4.17
C TYR A 13 -1.04 10.97 -4.76
N ASP A 14 -1.17 12.16 -4.16
CA ASP A 14 -0.15 13.19 -4.26
C ASP A 14 1.18 12.73 -3.63
N VAL A 15 2.28 13.29 -4.11
CA VAL A 15 3.66 12.90 -3.77
C VAL A 15 3.90 12.92 -2.25
N GLU A 16 3.45 13.97 -1.56
CA GLU A 16 3.67 14.12 -0.11
C GLU A 16 2.94 13.05 0.69
N THR A 17 1.72 12.71 0.25
CA THR A 17 0.91 11.66 0.90
C THR A 17 1.52 10.28 0.65
N GLY A 18 2.02 10.04 -0.57
CA GLY A 18 2.72 8.80 -0.91
C GLY A 18 3.99 8.60 -0.10
N TYR A 19 4.78 9.67 0.07
CA TYR A 19 6.00 9.65 0.89
C TYR A 19 5.68 9.34 2.36
N LYS A 20 4.64 9.96 2.93
CA LYS A 20 4.23 9.72 4.31
C LYS A 20 3.76 8.28 4.57
N ASN A 21 3.03 7.68 3.63
CA ASN A 21 2.45 6.35 3.80
C ASN A 21 3.37 5.21 3.32
N GLY A 22 4.43 5.51 2.57
CA GLY A 22 5.34 4.50 1.99
C GLY A 22 4.77 3.78 0.76
N THR A 23 3.65 4.27 0.21
CA THR A 23 3.02 3.76 -1.01
C THR A 23 2.30 4.90 -1.72
N VAL A 24 2.40 4.96 -3.05
CA VAL A 24 1.66 5.92 -3.88
C VAL A 24 0.21 5.48 -4.13
N PHE A 25 -0.13 4.24 -3.80
CA PHE A 25 -1.45 3.68 -4.04
C PHE A 25 -2.24 3.52 -2.74
N SER A 26 -3.47 4.05 -2.75
CA SER A 26 -4.41 4.00 -1.65
C SER A 26 -4.76 2.57 -1.24
N ASP A 27 -4.98 1.69 -2.22
CA ASP A 27 -5.31 0.29 -1.99
C ASP A 27 -4.19 -0.44 -1.24
N LEU A 28 -2.93 -0.02 -1.36
CA LEU A 28 -1.83 -0.66 -0.61
C LEU A 28 -1.62 -0.08 0.79
N ASN A 29 -2.27 1.05 1.12
CA ASN A 29 -2.17 1.70 2.43
C ASN A 29 -3.09 1.01 3.46
N LYS A 30 -2.84 -0.27 3.72
CA LYS A 30 -3.60 -1.09 4.66
C LYS A 30 -2.97 -1.03 6.04
N PRO A 31 -3.76 -1.01 7.13
CA PRO A 31 -3.20 -1.10 8.48
C PRO A 31 -2.44 -2.40 8.66
N PHE A 32 -1.36 -2.37 9.44
CA PHE A 32 -0.66 -3.58 9.82
C PHE A 32 -1.53 -4.39 10.79
N LEU A 33 -2.20 -5.43 10.27
CA LEU A 33 -3.12 -6.26 11.06
C LEU A 33 -2.43 -7.29 11.95
N GLY A 34 -1.08 -7.37 11.92
CA GLY A 34 -0.29 -8.10 12.92
C GLY A 34 -0.78 -9.53 13.19
N GLY A 35 -1.21 -10.26 12.15
CA GLY A 35 -1.69 -11.62 12.31
C GLY A 35 -0.58 -12.54 12.82
N ARG A 36 -0.82 -13.25 13.93
CA ARG A 36 -0.01 -14.41 14.29
C ARG A 36 -0.12 -15.42 13.14
N CYS A 37 1.00 -15.87 12.60
CA CYS A 37 1.04 -17.18 11.94
C CYS A 37 0.68 -18.22 13.00
N ILE A 38 -0.50 -18.85 12.87
CA ILE A 38 -0.89 -20.03 13.65
C ILE A 38 -0.71 -21.24 12.73
#